data_AF-A0A285EKN8-F1
#
_entry.id   AF-A0A285EKN8-F1
#
_cell.length_a   1.000
_cell.length_b   1.000
_cell.length_c   1.000
_cell.angle_alpha   90.00
_cell.angle_beta   90.00
_cell.angle_gamma   90.00
#
_symmetry.space_group_name_H-M   'P 1'
#
loop_
_entity.id
_entity.type
_entity.pdbx_description
1 polymer ?
#
loop_
_entity_poly.entity_id
_entity_poly.type
_entity_poly.pdbx_seq_one_letter_code
_entity_poly.pdbx_strand_id
1 'polypeptide(L)'
;MILPTAQSIKQQRIELGLTQSGLAKRAGVSQPLIARIEAGDVDPRLSTLRKIFDAFDQSEKEKICVRNIMHTLVVFVSSDESVDHAVSIMQEHGYSQVPVIDNGVPVGSISEDTFVKSMAEKKTAVISKMKVGDMMGESFPAVSPEADIGIVSTLLERYPAVLVLEKGVAIGFITKHDIIKLLHG
;
A
#
# COMPACT_ATOMS: atom_id res chain seq x y z
N MET A 1 26.33 18.12 6.78
CA MET A 1 25.42 17.56 7.81
C MET A 1 25.00 18.72 8.69
N ILE A 2 23.71 19.08 8.69
CA ILE A 2 23.20 20.17 9.52
C ILE A 2 22.91 19.59 10.90
N LEU A 3 23.53 20.11 11.95
CA LEU A 3 23.24 19.70 13.32
C LEU A 3 21.82 20.17 13.68
N PRO A 4 20.97 19.28 14.22
CA PRO A 4 19.61 19.64 14.60
C PRO A 4 19.62 20.62 15.77
N THR A 5 18.76 21.62 15.71
CA THR A 5 18.57 22.59 16.79
C THR A 5 17.42 22.15 17.70
N ALA A 6 17.35 22.71 18.91
CA ALA A 6 16.19 22.50 19.80
C ALA A 6 14.86 22.84 19.10
N GLN A 7 14.85 23.91 18.30
CA GLN A 7 13.68 24.29 17.50
C GLN A 7 13.36 23.29 16.40
N SER A 8 14.35 22.73 15.69
CA SER A 8 14.07 21.74 14.62
C SER A 8 13.47 20.46 15.19
N ILE A 9 13.94 19.99 16.35
CA ILE A 9 13.38 18.82 17.04
C ILE A 9 11.93 19.08 17.45
N LYS A 10 11.64 20.26 18.01
CA LYS A 10 10.28 20.66 18.38
C LYS A 10 9.35 20.75 17.17
N GLN A 11 9.82 21.37 16.09
CA GLN A 11 9.05 21.56 14.86
C GLN A 11 8.70 20.20 14.23
N GLN A 12 9.69 19.32 14.07
CA GLN A 12 9.48 17.98 13.51
C GLN A 12 8.52 17.14 14.38
N ARG A 13 8.62 17.23 15.71
CA ARG A 13 7.64 16.58 16.61
C ARG A 13 6.21 17.06 16.36
N ILE A 14 6.00 18.36 16.19
CA ILE A 14 4.68 18.96 15.94
C ILE A 14 4.15 18.53 14.57
N GLU A 15 4.99 18.57 13.54
CA GLU A 15 4.65 18.10 12.19
C GLU A 15 4.23 16.63 12.20
N LEU A 16 4.87 15.80 13.02
CA LEU A 16 4.49 14.41 13.24
C LEU A 16 3.26 14.21 14.13
N GLY A 17 2.66 15.27 14.66
CA GLY A 17 1.48 15.20 15.52
C GLY A 17 1.75 14.60 16.90
N LEU A 18 3.01 14.52 17.31
CA LEU A 18 3.41 13.89 18.56
C LEU A 18 3.34 14.89 19.73
N THR A 19 2.84 14.42 20.87
CA THR A 19 3.05 15.13 22.15
C THR A 19 4.48 14.90 22.66
N GLN A 20 4.97 15.75 23.55
CA GLN A 20 6.28 15.54 24.19
C GLN A 20 6.33 14.18 24.92
N SER A 21 5.24 13.78 25.59
CA SER A 21 5.09 12.47 26.22
C SER A 21 5.11 11.33 25.19
N GLY A 22 4.46 11.53 24.04
CA GLY A 22 4.43 10.57 22.94
C GLY A 22 5.82 10.32 22.35
N LEU A 23 6.56 11.38 22.05
CA LEU A 23 7.94 11.29 21.58
C LEU A 23 8.84 10.62 22.62
N ALA A 24 8.73 11.01 23.89
CA ALA A 24 9.52 10.45 24.97
C ALA A 24 9.31 8.93 25.13
N LYS A 25 8.06 8.47 25.10
CA LYS A 25 7.71 7.06 25.18
C LYS A 25 8.33 6.26 24.04
N ARG A 26 8.24 6.76 22.80
CA ARG A 26 8.80 6.11 21.59
C ARG A 26 10.32 6.08 21.61
N ALA A 27 10.96 7.18 21.99
CA ALA A 27 12.42 7.27 22.11
C ALA A 27 12.99 6.52 23.34
N GLY A 28 12.14 6.00 24.24
CA GLY A 28 12.59 5.34 25.47
C GLY A 28 13.36 6.30 26.39
N VAL A 29 12.87 7.52 26.53
CA VAL A 29 13.40 8.57 27.40
C VAL A 29 12.28 9.21 28.23
N SER A 30 12.64 10.07 29.20
CA SER A 30 11.64 10.75 30.03
C SER A 30 11.06 11.96 29.31
N GLN A 31 9.76 12.24 29.53
CA GLN A 31 9.12 13.44 28.97
C GLN A 31 9.77 14.75 29.44
N PRO A 32 10.19 14.91 30.72
CA PRO A 32 10.92 16.10 31.15
C PRO A 32 12.24 16.31 30.38
N LEU A 33 12.92 15.25 29.95
CA LEU A 33 14.13 15.37 29.15
C LEU A 33 13.82 15.96 27.76
N ILE A 34 12.77 15.47 27.08
CA ILE A 34 12.31 16.02 25.80
C ILE A 34 11.93 17.51 25.95
N ALA A 35 11.19 17.87 26.99
CA ALA A 35 10.79 19.25 27.24
C ALA A 35 12.00 20.19 27.41
N ARG A 36 13.01 19.77 28.17
CA ARG A 36 14.24 20.54 28.38
C ARG A 36 15.09 20.66 27.11
N ILE A 37 15.15 19.59 26.29
CA ILE A 37 15.83 19.62 24.98
C ILE A 37 15.14 20.64 24.06
N GLU A 38 13.81 20.60 23.94
CA GLU A 38 13.05 21.53 23.08
C GLU A 38 13.10 22.98 23.55
N ALA A 39 13.28 23.20 24.85
CA ALA A 39 13.48 24.53 25.43
C ALA A 39 14.92 25.07 25.21
N GLY A 40 15.86 24.21 24.84
CA GLY A 40 17.28 24.57 24.73
C GLY A 40 18.03 24.59 26.07
N ASP A 41 17.42 24.05 27.14
CA ASP A 41 17.99 24.04 28.49
C ASP A 41 19.00 22.91 28.72
N VAL A 42 19.09 21.96 27.79
CA VAL A 42 19.94 20.77 27.87
C VAL A 42 20.48 20.42 26.49
N ASP A 43 21.79 20.23 26.42
CA ASP A 43 22.44 19.58 25.28
C ASP A 43 22.34 18.05 25.42
N PRO A 44 21.58 17.38 24.56
CA PRO A 44 21.45 15.93 24.63
C PRO A 44 22.72 15.23 24.18
N ARG A 45 23.03 14.09 24.82
CA ARG A 45 24.07 13.17 24.32
C ARG A 45 23.68 12.64 22.94
N LEU A 46 24.67 12.32 22.11
CA LEU A 46 24.45 11.73 20.78
C LEU A 46 23.53 10.50 20.82
N SER A 47 23.65 9.65 21.86
CA SER A 47 22.79 8.48 22.04
C SER A 47 21.32 8.84 22.29
N THR A 48 21.05 9.99 22.92
CA THR A 48 19.70 10.50 23.16
C THR A 48 19.14 11.10 21.87
N LEU A 49 19.95 11.85 21.11
CA LEU A 49 19.55 12.34 19.80
C LEU A 49 19.19 11.17 18.86
N ARG A 50 20.03 10.13 18.77
CA ARG A 50 19.74 8.94 17.95
C ARG A 50 18.37 8.35 18.27
N LYS A 51 18.07 8.11 19.55
CA LYS A 51 16.77 7.61 20.00
C LYS A 51 15.59 8.49 19.59
N ILE A 52 15.77 9.82 19.60
CA ILE A 52 14.74 10.78 19.18
C ILE A 52 14.52 10.68 17.67
N PHE A 53 15.58 10.61 16.86
CA PHE A 53 15.48 10.45 15.42
C PHE A 53 14.88 9.09 15.03
N ASP A 54 15.30 8.00 15.67
CA ASP A 54 14.72 6.68 15.45
C ASP A 54 13.20 6.69 15.73
N ALA A 55 12.76 7.44 16.75
CA ALA A 55 11.35 7.61 17.08
C ALA A 55 10.59 8.48 16.05
N PHE A 56 11.25 9.46 15.44
CA PHE A 56 10.69 10.25 14.33
C PHE A 56 10.54 9.40 13.07
N ASP A 57 11.56 8.66 12.67
CA ASP A 57 11.55 7.78 11.50
C ASP A 57 10.43 6.72 11.62
N GLN A 58 10.23 6.17 12.82
CA GLN A 58 9.12 5.25 13.08
C GLN A 58 7.76 5.93 12.94
N SER A 59 7.63 7.18 13.39
CA SER A 59 6.36 7.93 13.34
C SER A 59 6.05 8.46 11.93
N GLU A 60 7.06 8.74 11.10
CA GLU A 60 6.89 9.07 9.68
C GLU A 60 6.38 7.87 8.88
N LYS A 61 6.95 6.68 9.12
CA LYS A 61 6.49 5.44 8.49
C LYS A 61 5.03 5.13 8.86
N GLU A 62 4.65 5.35 10.11
CA GLU A 62 3.27 5.17 10.58
C GLU A 62 2.24 6.15 9.97
N LYS A 63 2.66 7.26 9.35
CA LYS A 63 1.72 8.23 8.72
C LYS A 63 1.29 7.83 7.31
N ILE A 64 2.04 7.01 6.59
CA ILE A 64 1.67 6.59 5.23
C ILE A 64 0.84 5.32 5.34
N CYS A 65 -0.46 5.49 5.58
CA CYS A 65 -1.40 4.39 5.46
C CYS A 65 -1.78 4.15 4.00
N VAL A 66 -2.18 2.92 3.70
CA VAL A 66 -2.66 2.48 2.37
C VAL A 66 -3.68 3.44 1.75
N ARG A 67 -4.61 3.97 2.55
CA ARG A 67 -5.64 4.91 2.11
C ARG A 67 -5.07 6.15 1.41
N ASN A 68 -3.88 6.60 1.79
CA ASN A 68 -3.28 7.83 1.26
C ASN A 68 -2.62 7.62 -0.11
N ILE A 69 -2.36 6.37 -0.51
CA ILE A 69 -1.60 6.05 -1.72
C ILE A 69 -2.38 5.17 -2.70
N MET A 70 -3.47 4.56 -2.26
CA MET A 70 -4.28 3.69 -3.11
C MET A 70 -4.97 4.48 -4.22
N HIS A 71 -5.19 3.82 -5.34
CA HIS A 71 -6.04 4.30 -6.40
C HIS A 71 -7.43 3.69 -6.27
N THR A 72 -8.47 4.48 -6.57
CA THR A 72 -9.84 3.98 -6.65
C THR A 72 -9.90 2.83 -7.66
N LEU A 73 -10.56 1.74 -7.29
CA LEU A 73 -10.70 0.61 -8.19
C LEU A 73 -11.76 0.91 -9.24
N VAL A 74 -11.29 1.22 -10.46
CA VAL A 74 -12.15 1.61 -11.59
C VAL A 74 -12.21 0.55 -12.69
N VAL A 75 -11.26 -0.39 -12.72
CA VAL A 75 -11.21 -1.47 -13.72
C VAL A 75 -11.26 -2.82 -13.04
N PHE A 76 -12.29 -3.59 -13.38
CA PHE A 76 -12.51 -4.97 -12.95
C PHE A 76 -13.50 -5.63 -13.91
N VAL A 77 -13.68 -6.95 -13.78
CA VAL A 77 -14.71 -7.71 -14.49
C VAL A 77 -15.53 -8.55 -13.51
N SER A 78 -16.74 -8.95 -13.88
CA SER A 78 -17.56 -9.91 -13.13
C SER A 78 -17.30 -11.34 -13.61
N SER A 79 -17.59 -12.31 -12.75
CA SER A 79 -17.40 -13.73 -13.05
C SER A 79 -18.33 -14.24 -14.15
N ASP A 80 -19.45 -13.56 -14.43
CA ASP A 80 -20.42 -13.95 -15.44
C ASP A 80 -20.14 -13.36 -16.84
N GLU A 81 -19.25 -12.37 -16.93
CA GLU A 81 -18.81 -11.76 -18.17
C GLU A 81 -17.96 -12.71 -19.03
N SER A 82 -17.85 -12.41 -20.32
CA SER A 82 -17.06 -13.21 -21.25
C SER A 82 -15.56 -12.92 -21.12
N VAL A 83 -14.75 -13.92 -21.44
CA VAL A 83 -13.30 -13.76 -21.56
C VAL A 83 -12.93 -12.72 -22.62
N ASP A 84 -13.67 -12.65 -23.73
CA ASP A 84 -13.47 -11.63 -24.77
C ASP A 84 -13.62 -10.20 -24.23
N HIS A 85 -14.61 -9.98 -23.37
CA HIS A 85 -14.80 -8.69 -22.71
C HIS A 85 -13.64 -8.36 -21.77
N ALA A 86 -13.20 -9.34 -20.96
CA ALA A 86 -12.05 -9.17 -20.07
C ALA A 86 -10.77 -8.83 -20.84
N VAL A 87 -10.49 -9.53 -21.95
CA VAL A 87 -9.35 -9.22 -22.84
C VAL A 87 -9.45 -7.81 -23.42
N SER A 88 -10.64 -7.37 -23.82
CA SER A 88 -10.86 -6.02 -24.36
C SER A 88 -10.54 -4.95 -23.31
N ILE A 89 -11.05 -5.09 -22.09
CA ILE A 89 -10.76 -4.19 -20.97
C ILE A 89 -9.27 -4.13 -20.67
N MET A 90 -8.62 -5.30 -20.62
CA MET A 90 -7.19 -5.43 -20.38
C MET A 90 -6.37 -4.69 -21.45
N GLN A 91 -6.71 -4.84 -22.73
CA GLN A 91 -6.01 -4.16 -23.82
C GLN A 91 -6.24 -2.65 -23.83
N GLU A 92 -7.49 -2.20 -23.59
CA GLU A 92 -7.84 -0.78 -23.54
C GLU A 92 -7.02 -0.02 -22.48
N HIS A 93 -6.80 -0.66 -21.34
CA HIS A 93 -6.11 -0.05 -20.20
C HIS A 93 -4.63 -0.46 -20.07
N GLY A 94 -4.15 -1.36 -20.93
CA GLY A 94 -2.78 -1.87 -20.90
C GLY A 94 -2.47 -2.71 -19.65
N TYR A 95 -3.44 -3.46 -19.13
CA TYR A 95 -3.30 -4.31 -17.95
C TYR A 95 -3.13 -5.77 -18.31
N SER A 96 -2.05 -6.40 -17.83
CA SER A 96 -1.82 -7.85 -18.00
C SER A 96 -2.61 -8.74 -17.04
N GLN A 97 -3.29 -8.14 -16.06
CA GLN A 97 -4.17 -8.83 -15.11
C GLN A 97 -5.21 -7.86 -14.55
N VAL A 98 -6.45 -8.33 -14.36
CA VAL A 98 -7.53 -7.57 -13.73
C VAL A 98 -8.24 -8.37 -12.65
N PRO A 99 -8.75 -7.72 -11.59
CA PRO A 99 -9.52 -8.38 -10.55
C PRO A 99 -10.90 -8.80 -11.06
N VAL A 100 -11.37 -9.95 -10.58
CA VAL A 100 -12.74 -10.41 -10.79
C VAL A 100 -13.55 -10.10 -9.54
N ILE A 101 -14.60 -9.29 -9.68
CA ILE A 101 -15.40 -8.75 -8.58
C ILE A 101 -16.89 -8.94 -8.88
N ASP A 102 -17.59 -9.54 -7.93
CA ASP A 102 -19.04 -9.69 -7.97
C ASP A 102 -19.66 -8.96 -6.78
N ASN A 103 -20.63 -8.09 -7.05
CA ASN A 103 -21.32 -7.30 -6.02
C ASN A 103 -20.34 -6.54 -5.08
N GLY A 104 -19.22 -6.06 -5.62
CA GLY A 104 -18.18 -5.34 -4.87
C GLY A 104 -17.19 -6.25 -4.12
N VAL A 105 -17.40 -7.57 -4.10
CA VAL A 105 -16.53 -8.54 -3.42
C VAL A 105 -15.57 -9.17 -4.43
N PRO A 106 -14.25 -9.18 -4.20
CA PRO A 106 -13.31 -9.92 -5.03
C PRO A 106 -13.53 -11.43 -4.92
N VAL A 107 -13.71 -12.07 -6.07
CA VAL A 107 -13.90 -13.52 -6.18
C VAL A 107 -12.75 -14.22 -6.89
N GLY A 108 -11.90 -13.47 -7.60
CA GLY A 108 -10.76 -14.03 -8.32
C GLY A 108 -9.92 -12.97 -9.03
N SER A 109 -9.06 -13.43 -9.93
CA SER A 109 -8.35 -12.57 -10.89
C SER A 109 -8.20 -13.29 -12.23
N ILE A 110 -8.10 -12.53 -13.33
CA ILE A 110 -7.85 -13.09 -14.65
C ILE A 110 -6.65 -12.38 -15.29
N SER A 111 -5.72 -13.15 -15.85
CA SER A 111 -4.44 -12.67 -16.38
C SER A 111 -4.17 -13.19 -17.78
N GLU A 112 -3.23 -12.54 -18.47
CA GLU A 112 -2.68 -13.03 -19.74
C GLU A 112 -2.19 -14.48 -19.64
N ASP A 113 -1.51 -14.82 -18.54
CA ASP A 113 -1.04 -16.19 -18.25
C ASP A 113 -2.18 -17.21 -18.24
N THR A 114 -3.36 -16.84 -17.71
CA THR A 114 -4.54 -17.69 -17.71
C THR A 114 -4.98 -18.02 -19.14
N PHE A 115 -4.97 -17.03 -20.03
CA PHE A 115 -5.34 -17.23 -21.43
C PHE A 115 -4.32 -18.09 -22.17
N VAL A 116 -3.02 -17.78 -22.01
CA VAL A 116 -1.93 -18.52 -22.65
C VAL A 116 -1.95 -19.99 -22.24
N LYS A 117 -2.14 -20.28 -20.95
CA LYS A 117 -2.27 -21.66 -20.45
C LYS A 117 -3.47 -22.37 -21.07
N SER A 118 -4.62 -21.71 -21.16
CA SER A 118 -5.83 -22.31 -21.73
C SER A 118 -5.73 -22.57 -23.23
N MET A 119 -4.92 -21.81 -23.97
CA MET A 119 -4.71 -22.02 -25.42
C MET A 119 -3.96 -23.31 -25.74
N ALA A 120 -3.24 -23.90 -24.78
CA ALA A 120 -2.62 -25.21 -24.96
C ALA A 120 -3.65 -26.35 -25.07
N GLU A 121 -4.84 -26.16 -24.51
CA GLU A 121 -5.87 -27.20 -24.38
C GLU A 121 -7.13 -26.92 -25.21
N LYS A 122 -7.44 -25.65 -25.47
CA LYS A 122 -8.70 -25.21 -26.09
C LYS A 122 -8.44 -24.28 -27.27
N LYS A 123 -9.36 -24.31 -28.25
CA LYS A 123 -9.33 -23.36 -29.38
C LYS A 123 -9.69 -21.95 -28.92
N THR A 124 -9.06 -20.93 -29.49
CA THR A 124 -9.31 -19.51 -29.17
C THR A 124 -10.79 -19.12 -29.25
N ALA A 125 -11.51 -19.60 -30.27
CA ALA A 125 -12.94 -19.31 -30.45
C ALA A 125 -13.85 -19.91 -29.37
N VAL A 126 -13.37 -20.92 -28.63
CA VAL A 126 -14.05 -21.48 -27.46
C VAL A 126 -13.73 -20.63 -26.24
N ILE A 127 -12.44 -20.32 -26.03
CA ILE A 127 -11.95 -19.53 -24.90
C ILE A 127 -12.64 -18.17 -24.83
N SER A 128 -12.73 -17.45 -25.96
CA SER A 128 -13.31 -16.10 -25.98
C SER A 128 -14.78 -16.06 -25.52
N LYS A 129 -15.53 -17.16 -25.69
CA LYS A 129 -16.93 -17.29 -25.29
C LYS A 129 -17.13 -17.85 -23.89
N MET A 130 -16.07 -18.33 -23.24
CA MET A 130 -16.16 -18.82 -21.86
C MET A 130 -16.44 -17.65 -20.91
N LYS A 131 -17.03 -17.98 -19.76
CA LYS A 131 -17.17 -17.01 -18.68
C LYS A 131 -15.84 -16.83 -17.97
N VAL A 132 -15.61 -15.62 -17.46
CA VAL A 132 -14.45 -15.30 -16.62
C VAL A 132 -14.36 -16.24 -15.43
N GLY A 133 -15.49 -16.54 -14.76
CA GLY A 133 -15.55 -17.43 -13.61
C GLY A 133 -15.07 -18.87 -13.89
N ASP A 134 -15.13 -19.33 -15.14
CA ASP A 134 -14.68 -20.68 -15.53
C ASP A 134 -13.15 -20.76 -15.70
N MET A 135 -12.47 -19.62 -15.76
CA MET A 135 -11.03 -19.53 -16.05
C MET A 135 -10.24 -18.76 -14.98
N MET A 136 -10.90 -17.91 -14.20
CA MET A 136 -10.23 -17.06 -13.22
C MET A 136 -9.39 -17.89 -12.24
N GLY A 137 -8.27 -17.30 -11.83
CA GLY A 137 -7.42 -17.83 -10.77
C GLY A 137 -7.76 -17.20 -9.42
N GLU A 138 -6.83 -17.40 -8.48
CA GLU A 138 -6.91 -16.80 -7.14
C GLU A 138 -7.03 -15.28 -7.22
N SER A 139 -7.73 -14.69 -6.24
CA SER A 139 -7.84 -13.24 -6.14
C SER A 139 -6.49 -12.62 -5.74
N PHE A 140 -6.35 -11.33 -6.01
CA PHE A 140 -5.20 -10.56 -5.54
C PHE A 140 -5.13 -10.58 -4.01
N PRO A 141 -3.92 -10.53 -3.41
CA PRO A 141 -3.80 -10.29 -1.98
C PRO A 141 -4.49 -8.98 -1.61
N ALA A 142 -5.08 -8.93 -0.43
CA ALA A 142 -5.86 -7.80 0.04
C ALA A 142 -5.37 -7.27 1.38
N VAL A 143 -5.52 -5.95 1.57
CA VAL A 143 -5.21 -5.24 2.82
C VAL A 143 -6.34 -4.27 3.19
N SER A 144 -6.37 -3.85 4.46
CA SER A 144 -7.26 -2.76 4.89
C SER A 144 -6.69 -1.39 4.50
N PRO A 145 -7.53 -0.37 4.29
CA PRO A 145 -7.07 0.99 3.99
C PRO A 145 -6.23 1.62 5.11
N GLU A 146 -6.31 1.11 6.34
CA GLU A 146 -5.53 1.54 7.50
C GLU A 146 -4.20 0.77 7.63
N ALA A 147 -3.94 -0.21 6.75
CA ALA A 147 -2.74 -1.01 6.81
C ALA A 147 -1.47 -0.15 6.59
N ASP A 148 -0.39 -0.60 7.20
CA ASP A 148 0.94 -0.02 7.04
C ASP A 148 1.50 -0.29 5.64
N ILE A 149 2.17 0.71 5.07
CA ILE A 149 2.78 0.63 3.74
C ILE A 149 3.82 -0.50 3.62
N GLY A 150 4.50 -0.86 4.69
CA GLY A 150 5.46 -1.95 4.73
C GLY A 150 4.83 -3.30 4.38
N ILE A 151 3.61 -3.56 4.83
CA ILE A 151 2.86 -4.78 4.48
C ILE A 151 2.62 -4.84 2.98
N VAL A 152 2.21 -3.72 2.38
CA VAL A 152 1.98 -3.63 0.94
C VAL A 152 3.27 -3.80 0.16
N SER A 153 4.37 -3.21 0.61
CA SER A 153 5.70 -3.42 0.00
C SER A 153 6.07 -4.90 -0.04
N THR A 154 5.93 -5.61 1.08
CA THR A 154 6.23 -7.06 1.15
C THR A 154 5.32 -7.89 0.24
N LEU A 155 4.02 -7.57 0.15
CA LEU A 155 3.11 -8.27 -0.76
C LEU A 155 3.51 -8.02 -2.22
N LEU A 156 3.83 -6.79 -2.58
CA LEU A 156 4.21 -6.43 -3.94
C LEU A 156 5.54 -7.05 -4.38
N GLU A 157 6.40 -7.54 -3.48
CA GLU A 157 7.58 -8.32 -3.90
C GLU A 157 7.18 -9.58 -4.68
N ARG A 158 6.04 -10.19 -4.33
CA ARG A 158 5.57 -11.47 -4.90
C ARG A 158 4.39 -11.31 -5.84
N TYR A 159 3.57 -10.28 -5.65
CA TYR A 159 2.34 -10.07 -6.41
C TYR A 159 2.42 -8.76 -7.23
N PRO A 160 1.79 -8.68 -8.42
CA PRO A 160 1.85 -7.48 -9.25
C PRO A 160 1.03 -6.32 -8.69
N ALA A 161 -0.04 -6.62 -7.95
CA ALA A 161 -0.91 -5.64 -7.31
C ALA A 161 -1.49 -6.19 -5.99
N VAL A 162 -2.02 -5.28 -5.17
CA VAL A 162 -2.72 -5.54 -3.90
C VAL A 162 -4.06 -4.82 -3.93
N LEU A 163 -5.14 -5.50 -3.58
CA LEU A 163 -6.46 -4.89 -3.43
C LEU A 163 -6.62 -4.25 -2.04
N VAL A 164 -7.35 -3.15 -1.98
CA VAL A 164 -7.75 -2.51 -0.73
C VAL A 164 -9.22 -2.81 -0.47
N LEU A 165 -9.48 -3.48 0.65
CA LEU A 165 -10.81 -3.90 1.05
C LEU A 165 -11.28 -3.14 2.29
N GLU A 166 -12.49 -2.64 2.25
CA GLU A 166 -13.19 -2.09 3.40
C GLU A 166 -14.50 -2.85 3.59
N LYS A 167 -14.65 -3.51 4.75
CA LYS A 167 -15.81 -4.36 5.06
C LYS A 167 -16.10 -5.43 4.00
N GLY A 168 -15.04 -5.99 3.40
CA GLY A 168 -15.11 -7.02 2.37
C GLY A 168 -15.37 -6.51 0.94
N VAL A 169 -15.58 -5.20 0.78
CA VAL A 169 -15.80 -4.56 -0.52
C VAL A 169 -14.50 -3.95 -1.03
N ALA A 170 -14.17 -4.18 -2.29
CA ALA A 170 -13.02 -3.60 -2.93
C ALA A 170 -13.24 -2.11 -3.18
N ILE A 171 -12.40 -1.28 -2.57
CA ILE A 171 -12.47 0.19 -2.68
C ILE A 171 -11.27 0.79 -3.41
N GLY A 172 -10.18 0.02 -3.55
CA GLY A 172 -8.98 0.49 -4.19
C GLY A 172 -8.01 -0.61 -4.58
N PHE A 173 -6.94 -0.21 -5.26
CA PHE A 173 -5.82 -1.06 -5.59
C PHE A 173 -4.49 -0.30 -5.45
N ILE A 174 -3.41 -1.04 -5.27
CA ILE A 174 -2.04 -0.53 -5.27
C ILE A 174 -1.17 -1.46 -6.12
N THR A 175 -0.28 -0.87 -6.91
CA THR A 175 0.75 -1.57 -7.69
C THR A 175 2.16 -1.18 -7.28
N LYS A 176 3.14 -1.92 -7.79
CA LYS A 176 4.57 -1.57 -7.70
C LYS A 176 4.86 -0.15 -8.17
N HIS A 177 4.16 0.31 -9.20
CA HIS A 177 4.36 1.64 -9.76
C HIS A 177 4.04 2.75 -8.74
N ASP A 178 3.02 2.53 -7.91
CA ASP A 178 2.58 3.49 -6.90
C ASP A 178 3.61 3.59 -5.77
N ILE A 179 4.23 2.47 -5.37
CA ILE A 179 5.34 2.46 -4.41
C ILE A 179 6.57 3.20 -4.94
N ILE A 180 6.91 2.98 -6.22
CA ILE A 180 8.08 3.64 -6.84
C ILE A 180 7.89 5.15 -6.94
N LYS A 181 6.65 5.63 -7.15
CA LYS A 181 6.35 7.07 -7.15
C LYS A 181 6.65 7.72 -5.79
N LEU A 182 6.50 7.00 -4.68
CA LEU A 182 6.83 7.52 -3.35
C LEU A 182 8.32 7.81 -3.16
N LEU A 183 9.21 7.19 -3.95
CA LEU A 183 10.66 7.43 -3.88
C LEU A 183 11.10 8.74 -4.54
N HIS A 184 10.22 9.36 -5.33
CA HIS A 184 10.49 10.60 -6.06
C HIS A 184 9.63 11.77 -5.56
N GLY A 185 9.02 11.64 -4.37
CA GLY A 185 8.18 12.64 -3.72
C GLY A 185 8.97 13.54 -2.78
#